data_AF-A0A1C3ESZ2-F1
#
_entry.id   AF-A0A1C3ESZ2-F1
#
_cell.length_a   1.000
_cell.length_b   1.000
_cell.length_c   1.000
_cell.angle_alpha   90.00
_cell.angle_beta   90.00
_cell.angle_gamma   90.00
#
_symmetry.space_group_name_H-M   'P 1'
#
loop_
_entity.id
_entity.type
_entity.pdbx_description
1 polymer ?
#
loop_
_entity_poly.entity_id
_entity_poly.type
_entity_poly.pdbx_seq_one_letter_code
_entity_poly.pdbx_strand_id
1 'polypeptide(L)'
;AEQGDPATRKNAFFHSSAGGVQSVFAELLGYIASKLVHAATGDHRPVTADSSLQMIEQHLTALTAAGTKTILLFDDAQLIEDRRVFGVIQSLMNFSQPGKMELVTIFAGQLELVSAIKRMRPLDERMAFKCLLLPLSLEETTQYVTGRMAAAGCRANVFSTDALQAIHLLSSGVPRRINRLCDFALLVGYSENLARLTAEHIHAVAEEMLSAMAA
;
A
#
# COMPACT_ATOMS: atom_id res chain seq x y z
N ALA A 1 18.81 -54.43 -5.19
CA ALA A 1 19.13 -53.91 -3.85
C ALA A 1 19.34 -52.41 -4.00
N GLU A 2 18.24 -51.66 -4.13
CA GLU A 2 17.55 -50.95 -3.03
C GLU A 2 18.33 -49.67 -2.64
N GLN A 3 17.88 -48.48 -3.06
CA GLN A 3 16.88 -47.61 -2.39
C GLN A 3 17.28 -47.26 -0.94
N GLY A 4 17.31 -46.02 -0.46
CA GLY A 4 16.90 -44.73 -1.02
C GLY A 4 17.25 -43.60 -0.02
N ASP A 5 17.20 -42.37 -0.50
CA ASP A 5 17.35 -41.13 0.28
C ASP A 5 15.96 -40.54 0.58
N PRO A 6 15.56 -40.32 1.86
CA PRO A 6 14.29 -39.72 2.20
C PRO A 6 14.47 -38.39 2.97
N ALA A 7 14.77 -37.27 2.31
CA ALA A 7 14.74 -35.97 3.01
C ALA A 7 14.36 -34.71 2.19
N THR A 8 13.80 -34.81 0.97
CA THR A 8 13.51 -33.59 0.17
C THR A 8 12.16 -33.58 -0.54
N ARG A 9 11.09 -34.06 0.10
CA ARG A 9 9.71 -33.75 -0.28
C ARG A 9 8.82 -33.58 0.96
N LYS A 10 8.79 -32.37 1.50
CA LYS A 10 7.60 -31.88 2.20
C LYS A 10 6.79 -31.05 1.21
N ASN A 11 6.22 -31.74 0.23
CA ASN A 11 5.04 -31.22 -0.46
C ASN A 11 4.01 -30.93 0.62
N ALA A 12 3.46 -29.72 0.62
CA ALA A 12 2.32 -29.33 1.43
C ALA A 12 1.13 -30.22 1.05
N PHE A 13 1.04 -31.39 1.67
CA PHE A 13 -0.13 -32.27 1.60
C PHE A 13 -1.26 -31.61 2.37
N PHE A 14 -2.28 -31.13 1.66
CA PHE A 14 -3.56 -30.76 2.27
C PHE A 14 -4.67 -31.55 1.57
N HIS A 15 -5.10 -32.64 2.21
CA HIS A 15 -6.25 -33.42 1.79
C HIS A 15 -7.58 -32.75 2.20
N SER A 16 -8.52 -32.83 1.25
CA SER A 16 -9.93 -32.46 1.23
C SER A 16 -10.74 -32.60 2.52
N SER A 17 -11.47 -31.54 2.88
CA SER A 17 -12.93 -31.55 3.14
C SER A 17 -13.46 -30.13 3.42
N ALA A 18 -14.68 -29.85 2.94
CA ALA A 18 -15.50 -28.62 3.05
C ALA A 18 -15.16 -27.46 2.06
N GLY A 19 -15.97 -27.39 1.00
CA GLY A 19 -15.84 -26.54 -0.20
C GLY A 19 -16.06 -25.04 -0.03
N GLY A 20 -15.64 -24.43 1.07
CA GLY A 20 -15.56 -22.97 1.20
C GLY A 20 -14.13 -22.42 1.21
N VAL A 21 -13.15 -23.24 1.64
CA VAL A 21 -11.76 -22.80 1.89
C VAL A 21 -10.92 -22.78 0.61
N GLN A 22 -11.12 -23.76 -0.28
CA GLN A 22 -10.39 -23.81 -1.55
C GLN A 22 -10.87 -22.77 -2.57
N SER A 23 -12.14 -22.32 -2.50
CA SER A 23 -12.70 -21.37 -3.46
C SER A 23 -12.02 -20.01 -3.35
N VAL A 24 -12.00 -19.40 -2.16
CA VAL A 24 -11.39 -18.08 -1.93
C VAL A 24 -9.87 -18.10 -2.18
N PHE A 25 -9.21 -19.20 -1.83
CA PHE A 25 -7.78 -19.41 -2.08
C PHE A 25 -7.48 -19.48 -3.59
N ALA A 26 -8.24 -20.29 -4.33
CA ALA A 26 -8.10 -20.42 -5.78
C ALA A 26 -8.52 -19.13 -6.52
N GLU A 27 -9.52 -18.41 -6.03
CA GLU A 27 -9.98 -17.14 -6.59
C GLU A 27 -8.92 -16.05 -6.45
N LEU A 28 -8.31 -15.88 -5.27
CA LEU A 28 -7.26 -14.87 -5.09
C LEU A 28 -6.01 -15.22 -5.92
N LEU A 29 -5.58 -16.48 -5.91
CA LEU A 29 -4.44 -16.91 -6.72
C LEU A 29 -4.72 -16.80 -8.21
N GLY A 30 -5.92 -17.18 -8.66
CA GLY A 30 -6.37 -17.01 -10.03
C GLY A 30 -6.48 -15.55 -10.43
N TYR A 31 -6.92 -14.67 -9.53
CA TYR A 31 -6.94 -13.22 -9.75
C TYR A 31 -5.52 -12.64 -9.87
N ILE A 32 -4.60 -13.03 -8.98
CA ILE A 32 -3.21 -12.57 -9.03
C ILE A 32 -2.52 -13.11 -10.28
N ALA A 33 -2.65 -14.42 -10.54
CA ALA A 33 -2.08 -15.06 -11.73
C ALA A 33 -2.65 -14.43 -13.00
N SER A 34 -3.97 -14.20 -13.08
CA SER A 34 -4.54 -13.53 -14.24
C SER A 34 -4.06 -12.08 -14.36
N LYS A 35 -3.98 -11.29 -13.30
CA LYS A 35 -3.47 -9.91 -13.41
C LYS A 35 -1.99 -9.84 -13.79
N LEU A 36 -1.16 -10.76 -13.31
CA LEU A 36 0.27 -10.82 -13.63
C LEU A 36 0.54 -11.41 -15.02
N VAL A 37 -0.24 -12.42 -15.43
CA VAL A 37 -0.03 -13.19 -16.67
C VAL A 37 -0.86 -12.64 -17.84
N HIS A 38 -2.07 -12.11 -17.62
CA HIS A 38 -2.87 -11.46 -18.67
C HIS A 38 -2.29 -10.13 -19.12
N ALA A 39 -1.55 -9.43 -18.25
CA ALA A 39 -0.73 -8.31 -18.68
C ALA A 39 0.32 -8.73 -19.75
N ALA A 40 0.65 -10.03 -19.84
CA ALA A 40 1.63 -10.58 -20.77
C ALA A 40 1.04 -11.44 -21.91
N THR A 41 -0.13 -12.09 -21.77
CA THR A 41 -0.53 -13.19 -22.70
C THR A 41 -2.02 -13.31 -23.06
N GLY A 42 -2.96 -12.66 -22.36
CA GLY A 42 -4.41 -12.66 -22.70
C GLY A 42 -5.20 -13.97 -22.52
N ASP A 43 -4.62 -15.05 -21.98
CA ASP A 43 -5.25 -16.38 -21.92
C ASP A 43 -6.23 -16.57 -20.73
N HIS A 44 -7.50 -16.91 -20.98
CA HIS A 44 -8.57 -17.04 -19.97
C HIS A 44 -8.93 -18.50 -19.65
N ARG A 45 -7.95 -19.35 -19.35
CA ARG A 45 -8.25 -20.73 -18.89
C ARG A 45 -8.60 -20.75 -17.40
N PRO A 46 -9.53 -21.59 -16.95
CA PRO A 46 -9.76 -21.81 -15.52
C PRO A 46 -8.52 -22.44 -14.91
N VAL A 47 -7.80 -21.67 -14.08
CA VAL A 47 -6.54 -22.06 -13.47
C VAL A 47 -6.84 -22.66 -12.09
N THR A 48 -6.26 -23.83 -11.78
CA THR A 48 -6.30 -24.36 -10.41
C THR A 48 -5.42 -23.52 -9.49
N ALA A 49 -5.59 -23.62 -8.18
CA ALA A 49 -4.74 -22.90 -7.24
C ALA A 49 -3.24 -23.25 -7.41
N ASP A 50 -2.94 -24.54 -7.61
CA ASP A 50 -1.56 -25.01 -7.81
C ASP A 50 -0.94 -24.51 -9.12
N SER A 51 -1.71 -24.52 -10.21
CA SER A 51 -1.23 -23.98 -11.49
C SER A 51 -1.08 -22.46 -11.44
N SER A 52 -1.91 -21.76 -10.68
CA SER A 52 -1.77 -20.33 -10.44
C SER A 52 -0.49 -20.00 -9.69
N LEU A 53 -0.19 -20.75 -8.62
CA LEU A 53 1.07 -20.60 -7.87
C LEU A 53 2.29 -20.85 -8.76
N GLN A 54 2.26 -21.92 -9.57
CA GLN A 54 3.36 -22.25 -10.48
C GLN A 54 3.57 -21.15 -11.54
N MET A 55 2.48 -20.59 -12.09
CA MET A 55 2.56 -19.47 -13.03
C MET A 55 3.15 -18.22 -12.37
N ILE A 56 2.71 -17.88 -11.16
CA ILE A 56 3.23 -16.75 -10.40
C ILE A 56 4.73 -16.94 -10.13
N GLU A 57 5.13 -18.12 -9.64
CA GLU A 57 6.54 -18.44 -9.35
C GLU A 57 7.43 -18.34 -10.60
N GLN A 58 6.99 -18.89 -11.73
CA GLN A 58 7.72 -18.79 -13.01
C GLN A 58 7.88 -17.35 -13.46
N HIS A 59 6.82 -16.55 -13.37
CA HIS A 59 6.85 -15.15 -13.77
C HIS A 59 7.78 -14.32 -12.88
N LEU A 60 7.70 -14.49 -11.55
CA LEU A 60 8.57 -13.79 -10.60
C LEU A 60 10.05 -14.18 -10.76
N THR A 61 10.30 -15.45 -11.09
CA THR A 61 11.66 -15.94 -11.42
C THR A 61 12.20 -15.26 -12.68
N ALA A 62 11.38 -15.13 -13.74
CA ALA A 62 11.78 -14.46 -14.97
C ALA A 62 12.07 -12.96 -14.75
N LEU A 63 11.23 -12.27 -13.96
CA LEU A 63 11.47 -10.86 -13.59
C LEU A 63 12.77 -10.69 -12.80
N THR A 64 13.02 -11.59 -11.84
CA THR A 64 14.27 -11.55 -11.06
C THR A 64 15.49 -11.81 -11.95
N ALA A 65 15.42 -12.78 -12.87
CA ALA A 65 16.49 -13.05 -13.83
C ALA A 65 16.76 -11.86 -14.77
N ALA A 66 15.74 -11.05 -15.05
CA ALA A 66 15.88 -9.79 -15.79
C ALA A 66 16.37 -8.62 -14.91
N GLY A 67 16.74 -8.85 -13.64
CA GLY A 67 17.19 -7.83 -12.70
C GLY A 67 16.06 -6.91 -12.19
N THR A 68 14.81 -7.29 -12.41
CA THR A 68 13.63 -6.50 -11.99
C THR A 68 13.21 -6.90 -10.59
N LYS A 69 13.20 -5.93 -9.67
CA LYS A 69 12.66 -6.11 -8.32
C LYS A 69 11.15 -6.11 -8.34
N THR A 70 10.53 -7.10 -7.70
CA THR A 70 9.07 -7.19 -7.66
C THR A 70 8.54 -6.80 -6.28
N ILE A 71 7.52 -5.94 -6.26
CA ILE A 71 6.83 -5.51 -5.04
C ILE A 71 5.39 -6.00 -5.09
N LEU A 72 4.97 -6.71 -4.04
CA LEU A 72 3.58 -7.07 -3.78
C LEU A 72 3.03 -6.16 -2.69
N LEU A 73 2.15 -5.24 -3.07
CA LEU A 73 1.50 -4.29 -2.17
C LEU A 73 0.07 -4.73 -1.88
N PHE A 74 -0.24 -4.93 -0.61
CA PHE A 74 -1.60 -5.06 -0.10
C PHE A 74 -2.01 -3.72 0.51
N ASP A 75 -2.83 -2.97 -0.22
CA ASP A 75 -3.47 -1.76 0.31
C ASP A 75 -4.76 -2.12 1.06
N ASP A 76 -5.15 -1.27 2.01
CA ASP A 76 -6.26 -1.53 2.94
C ASP A 76 -6.24 -2.93 3.56
N ALA A 77 -5.06 -3.43 3.90
CA ALA A 77 -4.87 -4.80 4.35
C ALA A 77 -5.64 -5.12 5.66
N GLN A 78 -6.11 -4.11 6.40
CA GLN A 78 -7.02 -4.30 7.53
C GLN A 78 -8.35 -4.96 7.15
N LEU A 79 -8.78 -4.84 5.89
CA LEU A 79 -10.01 -5.45 5.37
C LEU A 79 -9.85 -6.96 5.15
N ILE A 80 -8.63 -7.49 5.22
CA ILE A 80 -8.38 -8.92 5.15
C ILE A 80 -8.75 -9.53 6.51
N GLU A 81 -10.02 -9.86 6.68
CA GLU A 81 -10.53 -10.49 7.90
C GLU A 81 -10.42 -12.02 7.84
N ASP A 82 -10.43 -12.57 6.62
CA ASP A 82 -10.41 -14.01 6.41
C ASP A 82 -9.01 -14.61 6.60
N ARG A 83 -8.86 -15.37 7.69
CA ARG A 83 -7.61 -16.10 8.03
C ARG A 83 -7.10 -16.98 6.88
N ARG A 84 -7.98 -17.44 5.99
CA ARG A 84 -7.63 -18.30 4.85
C ARG A 84 -6.83 -17.55 3.78
N VAL A 85 -7.14 -16.27 3.56
CA VAL A 85 -6.42 -15.40 2.62
C VAL A 85 -4.97 -15.23 3.04
N PHE A 86 -4.71 -15.12 4.34
CA PHE A 86 -3.35 -15.01 4.84
C PHE A 86 -2.49 -16.27 4.61
N GLY A 87 -3.11 -17.46 4.53
CA GLY A 87 -2.41 -18.67 4.11
C GLY A 87 -1.90 -18.60 2.66
N VAL A 88 -2.67 -17.94 1.77
CA VAL A 88 -2.22 -17.61 0.39
C VAL A 88 -1.02 -16.68 0.47
N ILE A 89 -1.15 -15.58 1.21
CA ILE A 89 -0.13 -14.53 1.32
C ILE A 89 1.17 -15.11 1.89
N GLN A 90 1.08 -15.97 2.91
CA GLN A 90 2.23 -16.67 3.46
C GLN A 90 2.90 -17.59 2.43
N SER A 91 2.11 -18.28 1.60
CA SER A 91 2.63 -19.10 0.50
C SER A 91 3.35 -18.24 -0.55
N LEU A 92 2.82 -17.06 -0.90
CA LEU A 92 3.48 -16.13 -1.82
C LEU A 92 4.79 -15.58 -1.25
N MET A 93 4.82 -15.23 0.04
CA MET A 93 6.05 -14.79 0.71
C MET A 93 7.11 -15.91 0.83
N ASN A 94 6.72 -17.20 0.77
CA ASN A 94 7.70 -18.30 0.75
C ASN A 94 8.55 -18.31 -0.52
N PHE A 95 8.10 -17.66 -1.59
CA PHE A 95 8.86 -17.60 -2.81
C PHE A 95 10.13 -16.76 -2.69
N SER A 96 10.22 -15.88 -1.68
CA SER A 96 11.40 -15.07 -1.41
C SER A 96 12.58 -15.96 -0.96
N GLN A 97 13.38 -16.40 -1.93
CA GLN A 97 14.63 -17.12 -1.68
C GLN A 97 15.84 -16.22 -1.98
N PRO A 98 16.79 -16.05 -1.03
CA PRO A 98 18.01 -15.28 -1.27
C PRO A 98 18.75 -15.77 -2.51
N GLY A 99 19.08 -14.85 -3.42
CA GLY A 99 19.81 -15.14 -4.66
C GLY A 99 18.99 -15.81 -5.78
N LYS A 100 17.69 -16.05 -5.58
CA LYS A 100 16.80 -16.62 -6.62
C LYS A 100 15.57 -15.76 -6.88
N MET A 101 15.00 -15.12 -5.87
CA MET A 101 13.80 -14.31 -6.02
C MET A 101 13.71 -13.19 -4.99
N GLU A 102 13.67 -11.95 -5.47
CA GLU A 102 13.54 -10.75 -4.64
C GLU A 102 12.10 -10.21 -4.68
N LEU A 103 11.21 -10.88 -3.94
CA LEU A 103 9.84 -10.40 -3.72
C LEU A 103 9.77 -9.60 -2.41
N VAL A 104 9.52 -8.31 -2.55
CA VAL A 104 9.24 -7.42 -1.41
C VAL A 104 7.73 -7.37 -1.20
N THR A 105 7.27 -7.72 0.00
CA THR A 105 5.84 -7.63 0.34
C THR A 105 5.61 -6.45 1.29
N ILE A 106 4.66 -5.59 0.94
CA ILE A 106 4.26 -4.42 1.73
C ILE A 106 2.79 -4.56 2.09
N PHE A 107 2.48 -4.40 3.38
CA PHE A 107 1.11 -4.27 3.86
C PHE A 107 0.90 -2.82 4.30
N ALA A 108 -0.06 -2.15 3.69
CA ALA A 108 -0.48 -0.80 4.01
C ALA A 108 -1.94 -0.83 4.48
N GLY A 109 -2.27 0.04 5.42
CA GLY A 109 -3.61 0.04 6.00
C GLY A 109 -3.73 0.92 7.23
N GLN A 110 -4.90 0.82 7.87
CA GLN A 110 -5.23 1.51 9.11
C GLN A 110 -4.60 0.81 10.33
N LEU A 111 -4.69 1.44 11.51
CA LEU A 111 -4.01 0.95 12.73
C LEU A 111 -4.48 -0.47 13.14
N GLU A 112 -5.71 -0.82 12.79
CA GLU A 112 -6.36 -2.12 12.94
C GLU A 112 -5.53 -3.26 12.32
N LEU A 113 -4.79 -2.96 11.24
CA LEU A 113 -3.90 -3.91 10.57
C LEU A 113 -2.85 -4.47 11.52
N VAL A 114 -2.31 -3.64 12.43
CA VAL A 114 -1.30 -4.09 13.39
C VAL A 114 -1.85 -5.20 14.28
N SER A 115 -3.09 -5.04 14.74
CA SER A 115 -3.78 -6.04 15.54
C SER A 115 -4.16 -7.28 14.71
N ALA A 116 -4.58 -7.09 13.47
CA ALA A 116 -4.85 -8.19 12.55
C ALA A 116 -3.62 -9.08 12.34
N ILE A 117 -2.47 -8.46 11.99
CA ILE A 117 -1.18 -9.14 11.80
C ILE A 117 -0.76 -9.88 13.07
N LYS A 118 -0.84 -9.26 14.26
CA LYS A 118 -0.48 -9.91 15.53
C LYS A 118 -1.27 -11.19 15.82
N ARG A 119 -2.54 -11.26 15.40
CA ARG A 119 -3.36 -12.49 15.54
C ARG A 119 -2.84 -13.63 14.66
N MET A 120 -1.94 -13.34 13.72
CA MET A 120 -1.38 -14.25 12.74
C MET A 120 0.13 -14.38 12.91
N ARG A 121 0.53 -15.03 14.00
CA ARG A 121 1.94 -15.23 14.37
C ARG A 121 2.87 -15.61 13.20
N PRO A 122 2.51 -16.53 12.27
CA PRO A 122 3.42 -16.89 11.16
C PRO A 122 3.71 -15.75 10.18
N LEU A 123 2.77 -14.83 9.97
CA LEU A 123 2.97 -13.62 9.17
C LEU A 123 3.74 -12.59 9.97
N ASP A 124 3.38 -12.42 11.25
CA ASP A 124 4.00 -11.47 12.17
C ASP A 124 5.52 -11.69 12.34
N GLU A 125 5.93 -12.96 12.46
CA GLU A 125 7.33 -13.39 12.59
C GLU A 125 8.18 -13.13 11.33
N ARG A 126 7.54 -12.94 10.18
CA ARG A 126 8.21 -12.72 8.89
C ARG A 126 8.30 -11.26 8.49
N MET A 127 7.68 -10.37 9.25
CA MET A 127 7.77 -8.93 8.98
C MET A 127 9.15 -8.40 9.36
N ALA A 128 9.93 -8.00 8.37
CA ALA A 128 11.23 -7.38 8.60
C ALA A 128 11.12 -6.03 9.33
N PHE A 129 10.07 -5.27 9.06
CA PHE A 129 9.83 -3.96 9.66
C PHE A 129 8.34 -3.65 9.77
N LYS A 130 7.97 -2.86 10.78
CA LYS A 130 6.64 -2.30 10.98
C LYS A 130 6.78 -0.80 11.24
N CYS A 131 6.08 0.00 10.47
CA CYS A 131 6.09 1.46 10.60
C CYS A 131 4.69 1.96 10.91
N LEU A 132 4.60 2.93 11.82
CA LEU A 132 3.40 3.75 11.95
C LEU A 132 3.71 5.13 11.36
N LEU A 133 2.94 5.54 10.36
CA LEU A 133 3.02 6.89 9.82
C LEU A 133 2.28 7.84 10.76
N LEU A 134 3.03 8.71 11.42
CA LEU A 134 2.49 9.75 12.29
C LEU A 134 2.14 11.00 11.47
N PRO A 135 1.26 11.88 11.98
CA PRO A 135 1.09 13.21 11.40
C PRO A 135 2.42 13.95 11.34
N LEU A 136 2.59 14.75 10.30
CA LEU A 136 3.80 15.53 10.07
C LEU A 136 3.97 16.58 11.17
N SER A 137 5.19 16.77 11.66
CA SER A 137 5.57 17.93 12.47
C SER A 137 5.40 19.24 11.68
N LEU A 138 5.50 20.39 12.36
CA LEU A 138 5.46 21.70 11.70
C LEU A 138 6.56 21.84 10.62
N GLU A 139 7.77 21.36 10.92
CA GLU A 139 8.89 21.39 10.00
C GLU A 139 8.63 20.50 8.78
N GLU A 140 8.20 19.26 8.99
CA GLU A 140 7.84 18.34 7.91
C GLU A 140 6.64 18.83 7.10
N THR A 141 5.66 19.48 7.74
CA THR A 141 4.52 20.12 7.06
C THR A 141 5.00 21.23 6.13
N THR A 142 5.92 22.07 6.60
CA THR A 142 6.54 23.13 5.81
C THR A 142 7.30 22.56 4.62
N GLN A 143 8.13 21.55 4.84
CA GLN A 143 8.88 20.86 3.79
C GLN A 143 7.94 20.16 2.79
N TYR A 144 6.87 19.54 3.28
CA TYR A 144 5.85 18.88 2.47
C TYR A 144 5.14 19.86 1.53
N VAL A 145 4.62 20.97 2.06
CA VAL A 145 3.95 22.01 1.26
C VAL A 145 4.93 22.60 0.24
N THR A 146 6.14 22.96 0.67
CA THR A 146 7.17 23.53 -0.21
C THR A 146 7.56 22.57 -1.33
N GLY A 147 7.77 21.28 -1.00
CA GLY A 147 8.09 20.25 -1.98
C GLY A 147 6.96 20.01 -2.99
N ARG A 148 5.71 20.05 -2.54
CA ARG A 148 4.53 19.94 -3.41
C ARG A 148 4.41 21.13 -4.36
N MET A 149 4.63 22.35 -3.87
CA MET A 149 4.66 23.56 -4.70
C MET A 149 5.79 23.48 -5.74
N ALA A 150 6.98 23.04 -5.34
CA ALA A 150 8.12 22.88 -6.24
C ALA A 150 7.85 21.82 -7.33
N ALA A 151 7.23 20.69 -6.97
CA ALA A 151 6.84 19.64 -7.91
C ALA A 151 5.79 20.13 -8.93
N ALA A 152 4.95 21.09 -8.54
CA ALA A 152 4.02 21.79 -9.44
C ALA A 152 4.69 22.89 -10.30
N GLY A 153 6.02 23.06 -10.21
CA GLY A 153 6.78 24.06 -10.95
C GLY A 153 6.77 25.46 -10.33
N CYS A 154 6.21 25.63 -9.13
CA CYS A 154 6.20 26.92 -8.44
C CYS A 154 7.58 27.20 -7.82
N ARG A 155 8.15 28.37 -8.16
CA ARG A 155 9.41 28.87 -7.58
C ARG A 155 9.21 30.05 -6.62
N ALA A 156 7.97 30.48 -6.45
CA ALA A 156 7.60 31.60 -5.59
C ALA A 156 7.16 31.11 -4.21
N ASN A 157 7.41 31.92 -3.19
CA ASN A 157 6.89 31.68 -1.84
C ASN A 157 5.43 32.12 -1.75
N VAL A 158 4.53 31.27 -2.23
CA VAL A 158 3.08 31.53 -2.24
C VAL A 158 2.50 31.54 -0.82
N PHE A 159 2.98 30.67 0.07
CA PHE A 159 2.58 30.68 1.47
C PHE A 159 3.61 31.43 2.32
N SER A 160 3.15 32.34 3.17
CA SER A 160 3.99 32.93 4.21
C SER A 160 4.27 31.95 5.35
N THR A 161 5.23 32.27 6.21
CA THR A 161 5.62 31.40 7.34
C THR A 161 4.47 31.21 8.33
N ASP A 162 3.71 32.27 8.62
CA ASP A 162 2.50 32.23 9.45
C ASP A 162 1.38 31.43 8.78
N ALA A 163 1.24 31.48 7.45
CA ALA A 163 0.30 30.64 6.72
C ALA A 163 0.64 29.14 6.88
N LEU A 164 1.92 28.78 6.80
CA LEU A 164 2.38 27.40 6.99
C LEU A 164 2.14 26.91 8.43
N GLN A 165 2.32 27.77 9.43
CA GLN A 165 1.96 27.47 10.82
C GLN A 165 0.46 27.25 10.99
N ALA A 166 -0.37 28.12 10.40
CA ALA A 166 -1.83 27.96 10.41
C ALA A 166 -2.26 26.65 9.71
N ILE A 167 -1.67 26.34 8.55
CA ILE A 167 -1.91 25.09 7.81
C ILE A 167 -1.60 23.88 8.71
N HIS A 168 -0.44 23.86 9.35
CA HIS A 168 -0.06 22.77 10.24
C HIS A 168 -1.05 22.60 11.40
N LEU A 169 -1.39 23.70 12.10
CA LEU A 169 -2.30 23.68 13.24
C LEU A 169 -3.70 23.18 12.84
N LEU A 170 -4.28 23.75 11.78
CA LEU A 170 -5.63 23.45 11.31
C LEU A 170 -5.75 22.07 10.65
N SER A 171 -4.67 21.54 10.09
CA SER A 171 -4.61 20.18 9.53
C SER A 171 -4.16 19.11 10.53
N SER A 172 -3.64 19.54 11.69
CA SER A 172 -2.95 18.70 12.67
C SER A 172 -1.81 17.87 12.06
N GLY A 173 -1.14 18.40 11.03
CA GLY A 173 -0.06 17.71 10.32
C GLY A 173 -0.49 16.55 9.41
N VAL A 174 -1.79 16.34 9.19
CA VAL A 174 -2.27 15.21 8.37
C VAL A 174 -2.18 15.58 6.88
N PRO A 175 -1.39 14.87 6.04
CA PRO A 175 -1.17 15.26 4.64
C PRO A 175 -2.43 15.46 3.81
N ARG A 176 -3.45 14.61 3.99
CA ARG A 176 -4.74 14.75 3.29
C ARG A 176 -5.49 16.02 3.68
N ARG A 177 -5.42 16.44 4.95
CA ARG A 177 -6.02 17.69 5.44
C ARG A 177 -5.20 18.90 4.98
N ILE A 178 -3.87 18.79 5.02
CA ILE A 178 -2.95 19.81 4.48
C ILE A 178 -3.30 20.10 3.01
N ASN A 179 -3.33 19.06 2.16
CA ASN A 179 -3.61 19.23 0.74
C ASN A 179 -4.95 19.92 0.50
N ARG A 180 -6.02 19.44 1.14
CA ARG A 180 -7.35 20.06 1.00
C ARG A 180 -7.32 21.55 1.35
N LEU A 181 -6.76 21.89 2.52
CA LEU A 181 -6.70 23.27 2.97
C LEU A 181 -5.87 24.14 2.01
N CYS A 182 -4.73 23.64 1.55
CA CYS A 182 -3.90 24.34 0.57
C CYS A 182 -4.60 24.50 -0.79
N ASP A 183 -5.29 23.46 -1.28
CA ASP A 183 -5.99 23.49 -2.57
C ASP A 183 -7.08 24.59 -2.58
N PHE A 184 -7.88 24.66 -1.51
CA PHE A 184 -8.88 25.73 -1.36
C PHE A 184 -8.23 27.10 -1.18
N ALA A 185 -7.17 27.21 -0.37
CA ALA A 185 -6.48 28.48 -0.17
C ALA A 185 -5.85 29.01 -1.46
N LEU A 186 -5.28 28.13 -2.28
CA LEU A 186 -4.76 28.49 -3.61
C LEU A 186 -5.87 28.92 -4.57
N LEU A 187 -7.04 28.26 -4.52
CA LEU A 187 -8.20 28.64 -5.34
C LEU A 187 -8.72 30.03 -4.96
N VAL A 188 -8.88 30.31 -3.67
CA VAL A 188 -9.29 31.63 -3.17
C VAL A 188 -8.23 32.68 -3.53
N GLY A 189 -6.95 32.40 -3.26
CA GLY A 189 -5.85 33.30 -3.61
C GLY A 189 -5.78 33.62 -5.10
N TYR A 190 -6.04 32.63 -5.96
CA TYR A 190 -6.16 32.87 -7.39
C TYR A 190 -7.35 33.78 -7.73
N SER A 191 -8.53 33.52 -7.16
CA SER A 191 -9.73 34.32 -7.42
C SER A 191 -9.59 35.79 -6.99
N GLU A 192 -8.81 36.04 -5.94
CA GLU A 192 -8.55 37.38 -5.39
C GLU A 192 -7.27 38.02 -5.97
N ASN A 193 -6.60 37.38 -6.93
CA ASN A 193 -5.33 37.82 -7.52
C ASN A 193 -4.21 38.05 -6.48
N LEU A 194 -4.18 37.23 -5.42
CA LEU A 194 -3.16 37.29 -4.39
C LEU A 194 -1.88 36.56 -4.81
N ALA A 195 -0.75 37.27 -4.79
CA ALA A 195 0.56 36.67 -5.03
C ALA A 195 1.08 35.87 -3.82
N ARG A 196 0.55 36.13 -2.62
CA ARG A 196 0.98 35.51 -1.36
C ARG A 196 -0.18 35.35 -0.38
N LEU A 197 -0.31 34.16 0.19
CA LEU A 197 -1.29 33.77 1.19
C LEU A 197 -0.68 33.87 2.60
N THR A 198 -1.43 34.47 3.52
CA THR A 198 -1.09 34.68 4.94
C THR A 198 -1.95 33.81 5.86
N ALA A 199 -1.63 33.77 7.15
CA ALA A 199 -2.43 33.02 8.12
C ALA A 199 -3.92 33.42 8.10
N GLU A 200 -4.24 34.70 7.90
CA GLU A 200 -5.62 35.20 7.82
C GLU A 200 -6.42 34.52 6.71
N HIS A 201 -5.85 34.43 5.49
CA HIS A 201 -6.46 33.74 4.37
C HIS A 201 -6.69 32.25 4.66
N ILE A 202 -5.74 31.59 5.34
CA ILE A 202 -5.87 30.17 5.71
C ILE A 202 -7.02 29.97 6.71
N HIS A 203 -7.17 30.86 7.70
CA HIS A 203 -8.26 30.76 8.68
C HIS A 203 -9.62 31.01 8.02
N ALA A 204 -9.73 32.03 7.16
CA ALA A 204 -10.96 32.31 6.42
C ALA A 204 -11.41 31.09 5.59
N VAL A 205 -10.49 30.47 4.85
CA VAL A 205 -10.77 29.25 4.07
C VAL A 205 -11.20 28.10 4.98
N ALA A 206 -10.54 27.92 6.12
CA ALA A 206 -10.90 26.85 7.05
C ALA A 206 -12.31 27.04 7.65
N GLU A 207 -12.70 28.28 7.96
CA GLU A 207 -14.05 28.61 8.43
C GLU A 207 -15.11 28.33 7.36
N GLU A 208 -14.86 28.74 6.11
CA GLU A 208 -15.76 28.45 4.99
C GLU A 208 -15.92 26.95 4.74
N MET A 209 -14.83 26.18 4.78
CA MET A 209 -14.88 24.72 4.64
C MET A 209 -15.74 24.07 5.74
N LEU A 210 -15.65 24.55 6.98
CA LEU A 210 -16.47 24.04 8.09
C LEU A 210 -17.95 24.39 7.90
N SER A 211 -18.25 25.62 7.48
CA SER A 211 -19.61 26.07 7.19
C SER A 211 -20.26 25.25 6.07
N ALA A 212 -19.53 25.00 4.99
CA ALA A 212 -20.00 24.21 3.84
C ALA A 212 -20.23 22.72 4.18
N MET A 213 -19.54 22.17 5.19
CA MET A 213 -19.75 20.80 5.66
C MET A 213 -20.91 20.66 6.64
N ALA A 214 -21.35 21.77 7.25
CA ALA A 214 -22.46 21.79 8.21
C ALA A 214 -23.82 22.08 7.56
N ALA A 215 -23.84 22.53 6.30
CA ALA A 215 -25.02 22.77 5.48
C ALA A 215 -25.43 21.52 4.69
#